data_AF-A0A6G8P228-F1
#
_entry.id   AF-A0A6G8P228-F1
#
_cell.length_a   1.000
_cell.length_b   1.000
_cell.length_c   1.000
_cell.angle_alpha   90.00
_cell.angle_beta   90.00
_cell.angle_gamma   90.00
#
_symmetry.space_group_name_H-M   'P 1'
#
loop_
_entity.id
_entity.type
_entity.pdbx_description
1 polymer ?
#
loop_
_entity_poly.entity_id
_entity_poly.type
_entity_poly.pdbx_seq_one_letter_code
_entity_poly.pdbx_strand_id
1 'polypeptide(L)'
;MYSIALEARVYWAHHRVSVVAGNEKGAERNLGWAFKLARRCGEVAARENLELPRLVADVPQLACEWEAGFKAVRLKLVKLRTREGLTEWISAMADEASRGCGQVYELYVKRFSGMVDARLDEVELEYQALAIEIAKSHDYATAEELNAAWEEIEASGGCSLTGIDPWCCPCGRHE
;
A
#
# COMPACT_ATOMS: atom_id res chain seq x y z
N MET A 1 10.19 9.36 -12.28
CA MET A 1 10.80 10.14 -11.17
C MET A 1 10.97 11.64 -11.48
N TYR A 2 11.58 12.03 -12.61
CA TYR A 2 11.79 13.45 -12.96
C TYR A 2 10.52 14.32 -13.06
N SER A 3 9.37 13.78 -13.51
CA SER A 3 8.13 14.59 -13.56
C SER A 3 7.61 14.93 -12.15
N ILE A 4 7.70 13.99 -11.18
CA ILE A 4 7.27 14.22 -9.79
C ILE A 4 8.16 15.30 -9.13
N ALA A 5 9.47 15.24 -9.36
CA ALA A 5 10.41 16.26 -8.88
C ALA A 5 10.09 17.64 -9.47
N LEU A 6 9.78 17.71 -10.77
CA LEU A 6 9.38 18.94 -11.43
C LEU A 6 8.05 19.48 -10.87
N GLU A 7 7.04 18.63 -10.69
CA GLU A 7 5.75 19.03 -10.12
C GLU A 7 5.89 19.58 -8.70
N ALA A 8 6.69 18.92 -7.84
CA ALA A 8 7.00 19.43 -6.51
C ALA A 8 7.60 20.85 -6.57
N ARG A 9 8.49 21.10 -7.53
CA ARG A 9 9.13 22.40 -7.75
C ARG A 9 8.15 23.46 -8.26
N VAL A 10 7.23 23.07 -9.15
CA VAL A 10 6.17 23.96 -9.67
C VAL A 10 5.24 24.39 -8.53
N TYR A 11 4.78 23.46 -7.68
CA TYR A 11 3.96 23.81 -6.51
C TYR A 11 4.71 24.69 -5.52
N TRP A 12 6.01 24.45 -5.31
CA TRP A 12 6.83 25.35 -4.48
C TRP A 12 6.91 26.77 -5.05
N ALA A 13 7.06 26.92 -6.37
CA ALA A 13 7.03 28.22 -7.01
C ALA A 13 5.67 28.91 -6.85
N HIS A 14 4.56 28.18 -7.02
CA HIS A 14 3.22 28.70 -6.77
C HIS A 14 2.99 29.11 -5.31
N HIS A 15 3.54 28.36 -4.35
CA HIS A 15 3.55 28.74 -2.95
C HIS A 15 4.23 30.09 -2.76
N ARG A 16 5.45 30.26 -3.29
CA ARG A 16 6.22 31.52 -3.22
C ARG A 16 5.47 32.71 -3.82
N VAL A 17 4.85 32.54 -4.99
CA VAL A 17 4.03 33.58 -5.63
C VAL A 17 2.81 33.93 -4.77
N SER A 18 2.14 32.93 -4.20
CA SER A 18 0.95 33.15 -3.37
C SER A 18 1.29 33.92 -2.09
N VAL A 19 2.46 33.64 -1.47
CA VAL A 19 2.97 34.39 -0.32
C VAL A 19 3.17 35.87 -0.68
N VAL A 20 3.83 36.16 -1.80
CA VAL A 20 4.07 37.54 -2.25
C VAL A 20 2.76 38.27 -2.58
N ALA A 21 1.78 37.55 -3.13
CA ALA A 21 0.47 38.08 -3.47
C ALA A 21 -0.48 38.23 -2.26
N GLY A 22 -0.07 37.86 -1.04
CA GLY A 22 -0.95 37.88 0.14
C GLY A 22 -2.09 36.85 0.10
N ASN A 23 -2.00 35.83 -0.77
CA ASN A 23 -2.99 34.76 -0.86
C ASN A 23 -2.59 33.60 0.06
N GLU A 24 -2.92 33.71 1.34
CA GLU A 24 -2.57 32.73 2.38
C GLU A 24 -3.09 31.32 2.08
N LYS A 25 -4.37 31.19 1.70
CA LYS A 25 -4.98 29.89 1.35
C LYS A 25 -4.27 29.23 0.17
N GLY A 26 -3.92 30.03 -0.85
CA GLY A 26 -3.14 29.56 -1.98
C GLY A 26 -1.74 29.11 -1.58
N ALA A 27 -1.08 29.87 -0.70
CA ALA A 27 0.25 29.56 -0.21
C ALA A 27 0.26 28.22 0.56
N GLU A 28 -0.65 28.02 1.50
CA GLU A 28 -0.74 26.79 2.29
C GLU A 28 -1.02 25.56 1.41
N ARG A 29 -2.04 25.66 0.54
CA ARG A 29 -2.41 24.56 -0.36
C ARG A 29 -1.23 24.13 -1.25
N ASN A 30 -0.55 25.10 -1.85
CA ASN A 30 0.58 24.82 -2.73
C ASN A 30 1.77 24.24 -1.98
N LEU A 31 2.01 24.67 -0.73
CA LEU A 31 3.05 24.10 0.12
C LEU A 31 2.77 22.63 0.42
N GLY A 32 1.53 22.30 0.80
CA GLY A 32 1.11 20.92 1.07
C GLY A 32 1.34 19.99 -0.12
N TRP A 33 0.99 20.44 -1.33
CA TRP A 33 1.26 19.67 -2.55
C TRP A 33 2.76 19.54 -2.86
N ALA A 34 3.53 20.61 -2.72
CA ALA A 34 4.98 20.57 -2.93
C ALA A 34 5.66 19.53 -2.01
N PHE A 35 5.28 19.52 -0.73
CA PHE A 35 5.80 18.57 0.26
C PHE A 35 5.38 17.14 -0.03
N LYS A 36 4.08 16.92 -0.30
CA LYS A 36 3.55 15.58 -0.65
C LYS A 36 4.28 14.98 -1.86
N LEU A 37 4.51 15.79 -2.90
CA LEU A 37 5.19 15.35 -4.12
C LEU A 37 6.68 15.14 -3.90
N ALA A 38 7.36 15.99 -3.13
CA ALA A 38 8.76 15.79 -2.77
C ALA A 38 8.96 14.48 -2.00
N ARG A 39 8.10 14.22 -1.02
CA ARG A 39 8.09 12.95 -0.27
C ARG A 39 7.85 11.75 -1.18
N ARG A 40 6.83 11.82 -2.06
CA ARG A 40 6.55 10.77 -3.04
C ARG A 40 7.72 10.53 -4.01
N CYS A 41 8.41 11.59 -4.40
CA CYS A 41 9.61 11.48 -5.22
C CYS A 41 10.71 10.67 -4.50
N GLY A 42 10.91 10.92 -3.19
CA GLY A 42 11.82 10.14 -2.34
C GLY A 42 11.42 8.68 -2.21
N GLU A 43 10.12 8.41 -2.02
CA GLU A 43 9.60 7.04 -1.94
C GLU A 43 9.86 6.24 -3.23
N VAL A 44 9.68 6.85 -4.40
CA VAL A 44 9.95 6.22 -5.70
C VAL A 44 11.46 6.00 -5.87
N ALA A 45 12.27 7.02 -5.59
CA ALA A 45 13.72 6.93 -5.68
C ALA A 45 14.30 5.83 -4.77
N ALA A 46 13.73 5.59 -3.59
CA ALA A 46 14.17 4.53 -2.68
C ALA A 46 13.97 3.11 -3.23
N ARG A 47 12.91 2.89 -4.04
CA ARG A 47 12.62 1.60 -4.68
C ARG A 47 13.52 1.37 -5.90
N GLU A 48 13.74 2.42 -6.68
CA GLU A 48 14.55 2.39 -7.90
C GLU A 48 16.05 2.64 -7.62
N ASN A 49 16.43 2.82 -6.35
CA ASN A 49 17.78 3.16 -5.89
C ASN A 49 18.40 4.38 -6.62
N LEU A 50 17.61 5.46 -6.71
CA LEU A 50 17.98 6.68 -7.41
C LEU A 50 18.44 7.78 -6.43
N GLU A 51 19.29 8.67 -6.94
CA GLU A 51 19.80 9.82 -6.18
C GLU A 51 18.79 10.96 -6.07
N LEU A 52 19.02 11.87 -5.11
CA LEU A 52 18.24 13.09 -4.91
C LEU A 52 18.33 14.01 -6.15
N PRO A 53 17.21 14.33 -6.81
CA PRO A 53 17.24 15.21 -7.98
C PRO A 53 17.61 16.64 -7.62
N ARG A 54 18.43 17.29 -8.46
CA ARG A 54 18.82 18.70 -8.28
C ARG A 54 17.64 19.68 -8.15
N LEU A 55 16.54 19.39 -8.84
CA LEU A 55 15.29 20.18 -8.78
C LEU A 55 14.64 20.20 -7.39
N VAL A 56 14.96 19.22 -6.54
CA VAL A 56 14.49 19.11 -5.16
C VAL A 56 15.60 19.53 -4.21
N ALA A 57 16.86 19.17 -4.51
CA ALA A 57 18.02 19.43 -3.68
C ALA A 57 18.29 20.93 -3.42
N ASP A 58 17.93 21.80 -4.36
CA ASP A 58 18.15 23.25 -4.26
C ASP A 58 17.12 23.96 -3.34
N VAL A 59 16.11 23.24 -2.84
CA VAL A 59 15.17 23.73 -1.83
C VAL A 59 15.26 22.85 -0.58
N PRO A 60 15.87 23.34 0.52
CA PRO A 60 16.07 22.54 1.73
C PRO A 60 14.80 21.89 2.29
N GLN A 61 13.66 22.58 2.21
CA GLN A 61 12.37 22.06 2.67
C GLN A 61 11.90 20.86 1.84
N LEU A 62 12.06 20.93 0.51
CA LEU A 62 11.70 19.80 -0.36
C LEU A 62 12.69 18.65 -0.22
N ALA A 63 13.98 18.95 -0.08
CA ALA A 63 15.01 17.95 0.19
C ALA A 63 14.72 17.18 1.50
N CYS A 64 14.30 17.87 2.55
CA CYS A 64 13.91 17.25 3.82
C CYS A 64 12.73 16.27 3.64
N GLU A 65 11.67 16.69 2.94
CA GLU A 65 10.51 15.83 2.68
C GLU A 65 10.87 14.63 1.79
N TRP A 66 11.71 14.85 0.78
CA TRP A 66 12.25 13.78 -0.06
C TRP A 66 13.03 12.76 0.77
N GLU A 67 13.94 13.22 1.64
CA GLU A 67 14.72 12.34 2.51
C GLU A 67 13.82 11.54 3.46
N ALA A 68 12.78 12.17 4.02
CA ALA A 68 11.82 11.49 4.88
C ALA A 68 11.11 10.36 4.13
N GLY A 69 10.64 10.61 2.91
CA GLY A 69 10.04 9.57 2.05
C GLY A 69 11.01 8.46 1.68
N PHE A 70 12.24 8.84 1.29
CA PHE A 70 13.30 7.90 0.91
C PHE A 70 13.66 6.98 2.07
N LYS A 71 13.98 7.55 3.24
CA LYS A 71 14.36 6.80 4.46
C LYS A 71 13.23 5.87 4.91
N ALA A 72 11.98 6.33 4.89
CA ALA A 72 10.84 5.51 5.29
C ALA A 72 10.70 4.25 4.42
N VAL A 73 10.82 4.37 3.09
CA VAL A 73 10.76 3.22 2.19
C VAL A 73 11.98 2.32 2.34
N ARG A 74 13.19 2.88 2.46
CA ARG A 74 14.41 2.07 2.68
C ARG A 74 14.33 1.26 3.98
N LEU A 75 13.85 1.86 5.06
CA LEU A 75 13.64 1.17 6.33
C LEU A 75 12.63 0.02 6.17
N LYS A 76 11.51 0.27 5.49
CA LYS A 76 10.51 -0.77 5.18
C LYS A 76 11.13 -1.92 4.39
N LEU A 77 11.86 -1.63 3.30
CA LEU A 77 12.49 -2.66 2.48
C LEU A 77 13.49 -3.49 3.28
N VAL A 78 14.30 -2.87 4.13
CA VAL A 78 15.25 -3.58 5.01
C VAL A 78 14.51 -4.52 5.97
N LYS A 79 13.38 -4.10 6.55
CA LYS A 79 12.55 -4.99 7.39
C LYS A 79 12.03 -6.20 6.62
N LEU A 80 11.61 -6.03 5.36
CA LEU A 80 11.08 -7.11 4.52
C LEU A 80 12.14 -8.15 4.11
N ARG A 81 13.42 -7.96 4.48
CA ARG A 81 14.49 -8.95 4.30
C ARG A 81 14.69 -9.87 5.50
N THR A 82 13.95 -9.65 6.60
CA THR A 82 14.06 -10.48 7.80
C THR A 82 12.76 -11.24 8.04
N ARG A 83 12.87 -12.42 8.67
CA ARG A 83 11.69 -13.20 9.06
C ARG A 83 10.79 -12.39 9.98
N GLU A 84 11.35 -11.68 10.95
CA GLU A 84 10.59 -10.88 11.91
C GLU A 84 9.81 -9.76 11.22
N GLY A 85 10.44 -9.06 10.27
CA GLY A 85 9.78 -7.98 9.53
C GLY A 85 8.71 -8.49 8.58
N LEU A 86 8.93 -9.65 7.94
CA LEU A 86 7.90 -10.31 7.14
C LEU A 86 6.72 -10.80 8.01
N THR A 87 7.00 -11.37 9.19
CA THR A 87 5.95 -11.76 10.14
C THR A 87 5.13 -10.56 10.60
N GLU A 88 5.76 -9.44 10.96
CA GLU A 88 5.07 -8.20 11.33
C GLU A 88 4.18 -7.71 10.16
N TRP A 89 4.75 -7.71 8.95
CA TRP A 89 4.06 -7.24 7.75
C TRP A 89 2.85 -8.11 7.38
N ILE A 90 2.97 -9.44 7.46
CA ILE A 90 1.89 -10.39 7.16
C ILE A 90 0.82 -10.38 8.26
N SER A 91 1.23 -10.33 9.53
CA SER A 91 0.28 -10.24 10.65
C SER A 91 -0.59 -8.99 10.55
N ALA A 92 -0.01 -7.85 10.17
CA ALA A 92 -0.77 -6.63 9.96
C ALA A 92 -1.83 -6.77 8.85
N MET A 93 -1.54 -7.52 7.78
CA MET A 93 -2.51 -7.81 6.72
C MET A 93 -3.62 -8.77 7.18
N ALA A 94 -3.27 -9.81 7.96
CA ALA A 94 -4.24 -10.72 8.55
C ALA A 94 -5.20 -9.98 9.50
N ASP A 95 -4.67 -9.10 10.35
CA ASP A 95 -5.48 -8.27 11.25
C ASP A 95 -6.44 -7.35 10.48
N GLU A 96 -5.98 -6.77 9.37
CA GLU A 96 -6.81 -5.93 8.51
C GLU A 96 -7.93 -6.74 7.81
N ALA A 97 -7.61 -7.91 7.27
CA ALA A 97 -8.59 -8.79 6.66
C ALA A 97 -9.65 -9.25 7.68
N SER A 98 -9.24 -9.58 8.91
CA SER A 98 -10.11 -10.01 10.00
C SER A 98 -11.10 -8.93 10.44
N ARG A 99 -10.65 -7.67 10.54
CA ARG A 99 -11.54 -6.53 10.86
C ARG A 99 -12.63 -6.31 9.81
N GLY A 100 -12.36 -6.65 8.56
CA GLY A 100 -13.30 -6.42 7.46
C GLY A 100 -14.28 -7.56 7.21
N CYS A 101 -13.94 -8.81 7.57
CA CYS A 101 -14.63 -10.02 7.08
C CYS A 101 -15.96 -10.37 7.74
N GLY A 102 -16.41 -9.61 8.74
CA GLY A 102 -17.65 -9.95 9.46
C GLY A 102 -17.59 -11.31 10.17
N GLN A 103 -16.39 -11.78 10.51
CA GLN A 103 -16.11 -13.09 11.10
C GLN A 103 -16.49 -14.29 10.21
N VAL A 104 -16.55 -14.07 8.89
CA VAL A 104 -16.73 -15.13 7.89
C VAL A 104 -15.36 -15.59 7.40
N TYR A 105 -15.05 -16.88 7.57
CA TYR A 105 -13.73 -17.45 7.33
C TYR A 105 -13.33 -17.36 5.85
N GLU A 106 -14.22 -17.73 4.95
CA GLU A 106 -14.00 -17.75 3.50
C GLU A 106 -13.72 -16.34 2.97
N LEU A 107 -14.45 -15.34 3.51
CA LEU A 107 -14.23 -13.94 3.20
C LEU A 107 -12.92 -13.41 3.79
N TYR A 108 -12.51 -13.89 4.97
CA TYR A 108 -11.19 -13.60 5.54
C TYR A 108 -10.08 -14.12 4.62
N VAL A 109 -10.10 -15.41 4.28
CA VAL A 109 -9.08 -16.06 3.43
C VAL A 109 -8.98 -15.37 2.08
N LYS A 110 -10.11 -15.07 1.43
CA LYS A 110 -10.15 -14.32 0.16
C LYS A 110 -9.49 -12.95 0.27
N ARG A 111 -9.82 -12.19 1.31
CA ARG A 111 -9.26 -10.84 1.52
C ARG A 111 -7.78 -10.87 1.86
N PHE A 112 -7.41 -11.69 2.83
CA PHE A 112 -6.03 -11.82 3.28
C PHE A 112 -5.13 -12.26 2.13
N SER A 113 -5.51 -13.31 1.39
CA SER A 113 -4.72 -13.80 0.27
C SER A 113 -4.61 -12.78 -0.86
N GLY A 114 -5.72 -12.10 -1.20
CA GLY A 114 -5.69 -11.01 -2.17
C GLY A 114 -4.78 -9.84 -1.75
N MET A 115 -4.70 -9.53 -0.45
CA MET A 115 -3.78 -8.52 0.07
C MET A 115 -2.31 -8.96 -0.02
N VAL A 116 -2.02 -10.23 0.28
CA VAL A 116 -0.68 -10.81 0.13
C VAL A 116 -0.26 -10.75 -1.34
N ASP A 117 -1.09 -11.26 -2.25
CA ASP A 117 -0.80 -11.29 -3.69
C ASP A 117 -0.57 -9.89 -4.26
N ALA A 118 -1.42 -8.93 -3.90
CA ALA A 118 -1.33 -7.55 -4.39
C ALA A 118 -0.09 -6.77 -3.91
N ARG A 119 0.64 -7.31 -2.92
CA ARG A 119 1.78 -6.62 -2.31
C ARG A 119 3.05 -7.48 -2.24
N LEU A 120 3.00 -8.70 -2.76
CA LEU A 120 4.15 -9.61 -2.78
C LEU A 120 5.31 -9.04 -3.61
N ASP A 121 5.00 -8.21 -4.60
CA ASP A 121 5.96 -7.46 -5.41
C ASP A 121 6.74 -6.39 -4.61
N GLU A 122 6.25 -5.98 -3.44
CA GLU A 122 6.99 -5.12 -2.51
C GLU A 122 8.16 -5.87 -1.83
N VAL A 123 8.15 -7.20 -1.84
CA VAL A 123 9.17 -8.08 -1.26
C VAL A 123 10.15 -8.50 -2.36
N GLU A 124 11.45 -8.38 -2.07
CA GLU A 124 12.50 -8.82 -3.00
C GLU A 124 12.37 -10.32 -3.28
N LEU A 125 12.61 -10.74 -4.53
CA LEU A 125 12.35 -12.09 -5.03
C LEU A 125 12.95 -13.19 -4.13
N GLU A 126 14.14 -12.95 -3.57
CA GLU A 126 14.84 -13.89 -2.69
C GLU A 126 14.11 -14.17 -1.36
N TYR A 127 13.25 -13.24 -0.90
CA TYR A 127 12.45 -13.40 0.33
C TYR A 127 10.98 -13.71 0.06
N GLN A 128 10.51 -13.71 -1.19
CA GLN A 128 9.10 -13.99 -1.50
C GLN A 128 8.67 -15.39 -1.05
N ALA A 129 9.52 -16.41 -1.23
CA ALA A 129 9.24 -17.76 -0.76
C ALA A 129 9.03 -17.83 0.76
N LEU A 130 9.85 -17.08 1.52
CA LEU A 130 9.71 -16.95 2.97
C LEU A 130 8.43 -16.18 3.35
N ALA A 131 8.09 -15.13 2.61
CA ALA A 131 6.84 -14.40 2.81
C ALA A 131 5.62 -15.31 2.62
N ILE A 132 5.60 -16.14 1.57
CA ILE A 132 4.53 -17.12 1.34
C ILE A 132 4.50 -18.21 2.42
N GLU A 133 5.66 -18.71 2.88
CA GLU A 133 5.74 -19.65 4.00
C GLU A 133 5.05 -19.08 5.25
N ILE A 134 5.35 -17.83 5.61
CA ILE A 134 4.72 -17.15 6.75
C ILE A 134 3.24 -16.89 6.47
N ALA A 135 2.86 -16.48 5.26
CA ALA A 135 1.46 -16.24 4.92
C ALA A 135 0.61 -17.51 5.07
N LYS A 136 1.16 -18.69 4.74
CA LYS A 136 0.48 -19.97 4.93
C LYS A 136 0.17 -20.28 6.39
N SER A 137 0.91 -19.73 7.36
CA SER A 137 0.53 -19.87 8.79
C SER A 137 -0.67 -19.01 9.19
N HIS A 138 -1.16 -18.15 8.30
CA HIS A 138 -2.34 -17.29 8.46
C HIS A 138 -3.48 -17.68 7.49
N ASP A 139 -3.48 -18.92 7.00
CA ASP A 139 -4.46 -19.46 6.06
C ASP A 139 -4.42 -18.81 4.66
N TYR A 140 -3.24 -18.37 4.21
CA TYR A 140 -3.07 -17.96 2.81
C TYR A 140 -3.42 -19.10 1.86
N ALA A 141 -4.21 -18.78 0.83
CA ALA A 141 -4.55 -19.66 -0.27
C ALA A 141 -4.18 -18.99 -1.61
N THR A 142 -3.66 -19.77 -2.55
CA THR A 142 -3.37 -19.31 -3.91
C THR A 142 -4.66 -18.93 -4.64
N ALA A 143 -4.53 -18.17 -5.73
CA ALA A 143 -5.68 -17.81 -6.58
C ALA A 143 -6.42 -19.04 -7.11
N GLU A 144 -5.68 -20.10 -7.49
CA GLU A 144 -6.26 -21.36 -7.94
C GLU A 144 -7.03 -22.08 -6.83
N GLU A 145 -6.47 -22.20 -5.64
CA GLU A 145 -7.12 -22.82 -4.48
C GLU A 145 -8.37 -22.05 -4.05
N LEU A 146 -8.29 -20.72 -4.06
CA LEU A 146 -9.44 -19.85 -3.80
C LEU A 146 -10.54 -20.07 -4.82
N ASN A 147 -10.24 -20.02 -6.12
CA ASN A 147 -11.26 -20.17 -7.15
C ASN A 147 -11.96 -21.52 -7.03
N ALA A 148 -11.21 -22.61 -6.82
CA ALA A 148 -11.80 -23.94 -6.61
C ALA A 148 -12.73 -23.97 -5.38
N ALA A 149 -12.30 -23.38 -4.25
CA ALA A 149 -13.13 -23.32 -3.04
C ALA A 149 -14.42 -22.49 -3.26
N TRP A 150 -14.32 -21.36 -3.96
CA TRP A 150 -15.48 -20.49 -4.25
C TRP A 150 -16.45 -21.12 -5.26
N GLU A 151 -15.95 -21.88 -6.24
CA GLU A 151 -16.80 -22.65 -7.16
C GLU A 151 -17.61 -23.72 -6.41
N GLU A 152 -17.01 -24.42 -5.44
CA GLU A 152 -17.70 -25.41 -4.62
C GLU A 152 -18.76 -24.76 -3.70
N ILE A 153 -18.43 -23.62 -3.09
CA ILE A 153 -19.35 -22.81 -2.29
C ILE A 153 -20.55 -22.38 -3.14
N GLU A 154 -20.32 -21.88 -4.35
CA GLU A 154 -21.41 -21.47 -5.25
C GLU A 154 -22.25 -22.67 -5.69
N ALA A 155 -21.61 -23.79 -6.04
CA ALA A 155 -22.30 -25.02 -6.43
C ALA A 155 -23.16 -25.62 -5.30
N SER A 156 -22.79 -25.38 -4.04
CA SER A 156 -23.56 -25.78 -2.86
C SER A 156 -24.63 -24.75 -2.43
N GLY A 157 -24.79 -23.66 -3.17
CA GLY A 157 -25.80 -22.62 -2.91
C GLY A 157 -25.35 -21.53 -1.93
N GLY A 158 -24.06 -21.42 -1.64
CA GLY A 158 -23.47 -20.35 -0.85
C GLY A 158 -23.48 -19.00 -1.58
N CYS A 159 -23.46 -17.92 -0.81
CA CYS A 159 -23.41 -16.56 -1.34
C CYS A 159 -22.07 -16.27 -2.01
N SER A 160 -22.07 -15.74 -3.23
CA SER A 160 -20.86 -15.38 -3.97
C SER A 160 -20.00 -14.27 -3.33
N LEU A 161 -20.55 -13.52 -2.38
CA LEU A 161 -19.83 -12.42 -1.71
C LEU A 161 -19.19 -12.85 -0.37
N THR A 162 -19.86 -13.71 0.37
CA THR A 162 -19.47 -14.07 1.74
C THR A 162 -19.18 -15.56 1.91
N GLY A 163 -19.77 -16.42 1.08
CA GLY A 163 -19.62 -17.87 1.11
C GLY A 163 -20.55 -18.57 2.11
N ILE A 164 -21.36 -17.83 2.84
CA ILE A 164 -22.39 -18.38 3.73
C ILE A 164 -23.76 -18.46 3.03
N ASP A 165 -24.75 -19.06 3.68
CA ASP A 165 -26.13 -19.09 3.19
C ASP A 165 -26.60 -17.68 2.74
N PRO A 166 -27.01 -17.50 1.47
CA PRO A 166 -27.51 -16.23 0.95
C PRO A 166 -28.64 -15.61 1.77
N TRP A 167 -29.45 -16.41 2.46
CA TRP A 167 -30.53 -15.95 3.34
C TRP A 167 -30.04 -15.45 4.70
N CYS A 168 -28.82 -15.82 5.08
CA CYS A 168 -28.15 -15.39 6.30
C CYS A 168 -27.07 -14.33 6.05
N CYS A 169 -26.88 -13.89 4.79
CA CYS A 169 -25.81 -12.98 4.42
C CYS A 169 -26.03 -11.57 5.02
N PRO A 170 -25.05 -11.01 5.76
CA PRO A 170 -25.16 -9.65 6.32
C PRO A 170 -25.15 -8.56 5.24
N CYS A 171 -24.77 -8.89 4.00
CA CYS A 171 -24.84 -7.99 2.85
C CYS A 171 -26.22 -7.92 2.18
N GLY A 172 -27.19 -8.70 2.67
CA GLY A 172 -28.56 -8.76 2.13
C GLY A 172 -28.84 -10.04 1.35
N ARG A 173 -30.02 -10.09 0.72
CA ARG A 173 -30.39 -11.20 -0.17
C ARG A 173 -29.70 -11.02 -1.52
N HIS A 174 -29.05 -12.10 -1.96
CA HIS A 174 -28.42 -12.19 -3.28
C HIS A 174 -29.23 -13.23 -4.07
N GLU A 175 -30.07 -12.75 -5.00
CA GLU A 175 -30.88 -13.55 -5.95
C GLU A 175 -30.11 -13.82 -7.24
#